data_AF-A0A7G6YX15-F1
#
_entry.id   AF-A0A7G6YX15-F1
#
_cell.length_a   1.000
_cell.length_b   1.000
_cell.length_c   1.000
_cell.angle_alpha   90.00
_cell.angle_beta   90.00
_cell.angle_gamma   90.00
#
_symmetry.space_group_name_H-M   'P 1'
#
loop_
_entity.id
_entity.type
_entity.pdbx_description
1 polymer ?
#
loop_
_entity_poly.entity_id
_entity_poly.type
_entity_poly.pdbx_seq_one_letter_code
_entity_poly.pdbx_strand_id
1 'polypeptide(L)'
;MSDVAPSLAGWMARQRWYATKGRTPAIRVIGSFEADLDGVLAITLLVIDEAPDVPVLYQVPVVARRSPLPGGDAAFIGSADDLYLYDAPHDPAYARHLFELLSSTSHVDGSDVAVDGTLHVAAGTVTRSRVLSGEQSNTSIIYDVTGGPVEHAIAKVFRVLHHGDNPDVTTQAALTEGGSTRVPTTFGSLHATWPDPGRDGGVASGHLAFSQEFLAGSEDAWRVALDAASAGRGFTTEAHDLGVAVAEVHATLARQLGTVEADQDAVDGALVSMRRRITTAAREVPEIAPHADAILRVYDAAGALTWPRLQRIHGDLHLGQALQSPTRGWTLLDFEGEPLRPMPERSRPDLALRDVAGMLRSFDYVAGSLAQQTPPVDVGTWAHDARAAFVDGYVASSGVDVRAQRALLDAFEIDKAVYEAIYESRNRPDWIGIPIAAVERLVARSAPAAGN
;
A
#
# COMPACT_ATOMS: atom_id res chain seq x y z
N MET A 1 -10.47 33.36 9.46
CA MET A 1 -9.50 32.23 9.53
C MET A 1 -8.83 32.06 10.90
N SER A 2 -8.58 33.10 11.71
CA SER A 2 -7.96 32.95 13.05
C SER A 2 -8.76 32.03 13.98
N ASP A 3 -10.09 32.04 13.88
CA ASP A 3 -10.98 31.28 14.76
C ASP A 3 -11.24 29.85 14.26
N VAL A 4 -10.85 29.54 13.02
CA VAL A 4 -10.95 28.19 12.43
C VAL A 4 -9.83 27.29 12.96
N ALA A 5 -8.63 27.84 13.17
CA ALA A 5 -7.44 27.08 13.52
C ALA A 5 -7.56 26.26 14.83
N PRO A 6 -8.12 26.78 15.95
CA PRO A 6 -8.30 25.98 17.17
C PRO A 6 -9.30 24.83 17.00
N SER A 7 -10.38 25.05 16.22
CA SER A 7 -11.40 24.03 15.96
C SER A 7 -10.88 22.90 15.06
N LEU A 8 -10.05 23.25 14.07
CA LEU A 8 -9.45 22.30 13.14
C LEU A 8 -8.43 21.39 13.83
N ALA A 9 -7.53 21.95 14.63
CA ALA A 9 -6.51 21.17 15.35
C ALA A 9 -7.15 20.09 16.25
N GLY A 10 -8.14 20.51 17.05
CA GLY A 10 -8.87 19.60 17.93
C GLY A 10 -9.64 18.53 17.17
N TRP A 11 -10.22 18.88 16.01
CA TRP A 11 -10.91 17.94 15.14
C TRP A 11 -9.94 16.93 14.51
N MET A 12 -8.81 17.38 13.96
CA MET A 12 -7.77 16.53 13.37
C MET A 12 -7.27 15.48 14.37
N ALA A 13 -7.00 15.88 15.61
CA ALA A 13 -6.50 14.98 16.65
C ALA A 13 -7.43 13.78 16.98
N ARG A 14 -8.73 13.89 16.65
CA ARG A 14 -9.72 12.81 16.83
C ARG A 14 -9.83 11.88 15.63
N GLN A 15 -9.22 12.22 14.50
CA GLN A 15 -9.32 11.44 13.28
C GLN A 15 -8.41 10.22 13.32
N ARG A 16 -8.84 9.14 12.66
CA ARG A 16 -8.07 7.90 12.63
C ARG A 16 -6.75 8.05 11.90
N TRP A 17 -6.74 8.84 10.82
CA TRP A 17 -5.62 9.15 9.95
C TRP A 17 -4.61 10.14 10.54
N TYR A 18 -4.92 10.75 11.69
CA TYR A 18 -3.97 11.61 12.37
C TYR A 18 -2.83 10.79 12.96
N ALA A 19 -1.59 11.06 12.53
CA ALA A 19 -0.42 10.27 12.88
C ALA A 19 0.11 10.59 14.28
N THR A 20 -0.04 11.84 14.75
CA THR A 20 0.56 12.34 16.01
C THR A 20 -0.30 12.06 17.26
N LYS A 21 -0.86 10.85 17.38
CA LYS A 21 -1.77 10.52 18.50
C LYS A 21 -1.09 10.69 19.87
N GLY A 22 -1.83 11.24 20.83
CA GLY A 22 -1.36 11.41 22.21
C GLY A 22 -0.52 12.67 22.46
N ARG A 23 -0.32 13.55 21.47
CA ARG A 23 0.25 14.89 21.66
C ARG A 23 -0.80 15.97 21.35
N THR A 24 -0.64 17.15 21.95
CA THR A 24 -1.42 18.33 21.55
C THR A 24 -0.91 18.81 20.18
N PRO A 25 -1.77 18.91 19.15
CA PRO A 25 -1.35 19.37 17.83
C PRO A 25 -0.77 20.79 17.88
N ALA A 26 0.32 21.01 17.14
CA ALA A 26 0.92 22.33 16.93
C ALA A 26 0.88 22.63 15.43
N ILE A 27 -0.31 23.05 14.95
CA ILE A 27 -0.58 23.13 13.52
C ILE A 27 -0.32 24.51 12.93
N ARG A 28 0.16 24.54 11.69
CA ARG A 28 0.30 25.73 10.85
C ARG A 28 -0.13 25.42 9.43
N VAL A 29 -0.87 26.33 8.80
CA VAL A 29 -1.19 26.24 7.37
C VAL A 29 0.03 26.72 6.58
N ILE A 30 0.50 25.93 5.62
CA ILE A 30 1.65 26.25 4.77
C ILE A 30 1.26 26.60 3.34
N GLY A 31 0.00 26.37 2.99
CA GLY A 31 -0.56 26.70 1.70
C GLY A 31 -1.98 26.16 1.56
N SER A 32 -2.67 26.59 0.51
CA SER A 32 -4.05 26.21 0.26
C SER A 32 -4.47 26.42 -1.19
N PHE A 33 -5.52 25.76 -1.62
CA PHE A 33 -6.22 26.08 -2.87
C PHE A 33 -7.73 26.00 -2.66
N GLU A 34 -8.50 26.75 -3.45
CA GLU A 34 -9.93 26.94 -3.23
C GLU A 34 -10.73 26.71 -4.51
N ALA A 35 -12.00 26.35 -4.35
CA ALA A 35 -12.97 26.26 -5.42
C ALA A 35 -14.35 26.75 -4.94
N ASP A 36 -15.03 27.55 -5.77
CA ASP A 36 -16.45 27.89 -5.57
C ASP A 36 -17.31 26.86 -6.31
N LEU A 37 -18.06 26.06 -5.54
CA LEU A 37 -18.87 24.95 -6.03
C LEU A 37 -20.35 25.30 -5.93
N ASP A 38 -20.78 26.27 -6.74
CA ASP A 38 -22.15 26.81 -6.76
C ASP A 38 -22.61 27.35 -5.39
N GLY A 39 -21.79 28.20 -4.77
CA GLY A 39 -22.09 28.81 -3.47
C GLY A 39 -21.70 27.95 -2.26
N VAL A 40 -21.00 26.84 -2.50
CA VAL A 40 -20.27 26.08 -1.48
C VAL A 40 -18.78 26.34 -1.69
N LEU A 41 -18.15 27.05 -0.75
CA LEU A 41 -16.71 27.28 -0.80
C LEU A 41 -15.99 26.02 -0.31
N ALA A 42 -15.17 25.42 -1.17
CA ALA A 42 -14.25 24.36 -0.82
C ALA A 42 -12.83 24.91 -0.70
N ILE A 43 -12.14 24.60 0.39
CA ILE A 43 -10.77 25.01 0.67
C ILE A 43 -9.98 23.76 1.02
N THR A 44 -8.94 23.47 0.28
CA THR A 44 -7.98 22.42 0.65
C THR A 44 -6.77 23.06 1.30
N LEU A 45 -6.56 22.72 2.57
CA LEU A 45 -5.46 23.23 3.38
C LEU A 45 -4.31 22.23 3.41
N LEU A 46 -3.07 22.70 3.20
CA LEU A 46 -1.86 21.97 3.56
C LEU A 46 -1.45 22.42 4.97
N VAL A 47 -1.54 21.51 5.93
CA VAL A 47 -1.39 21.77 7.37
C VAL A 47 -0.21 20.97 7.90
N ILE A 48 0.83 21.65 8.37
CA ILE A 48 1.96 21.00 9.04
C ILE A 48 1.71 20.94 10.54
N ASP A 49 1.90 19.77 11.16
CA ASP A 49 1.93 19.58 12.61
C ASP A 49 3.37 19.46 13.10
N GLU A 50 3.79 20.40 13.93
CA GLU A 50 5.15 20.52 14.47
C GLU A 50 5.27 19.94 15.90
N ALA A 51 4.22 19.30 16.42
CA ALA A 51 4.24 18.62 17.71
C ALA A 51 5.15 17.36 17.79
N PRO A 52 5.31 16.54 16.74
CA PRO A 52 6.29 15.45 16.72
C PRO A 52 7.72 15.94 16.43
N ASP A 53 8.72 15.12 16.76
CA ASP A 53 10.14 15.43 16.54
C ASP A 53 10.47 15.58 15.04
N VAL A 54 9.73 14.86 14.19
CA VAL A 54 9.71 15.02 12.74
C VAL A 54 8.32 15.55 12.38
N PRO A 55 8.20 16.80 11.90
CA PRO A 55 6.90 17.38 11.53
C PRO A 55 6.16 16.53 10.49
N VAL A 56 4.83 16.50 10.60
CA VAL A 56 3.96 15.74 9.69
C VAL A 56 3.11 16.70 8.89
N LEU A 57 3.16 16.59 7.57
CA LEU A 57 2.33 17.39 6.66
C LEU A 57 1.02 16.66 6.35
N TYR A 58 -0.09 17.36 6.49
CA TYR A 58 -1.43 16.86 6.19
C TYR A 58 -2.09 17.67 5.08
N GLN A 59 -2.94 17.01 4.31
CA GLN A 59 -3.96 17.66 3.48
C GLN A 59 -5.32 17.58 4.20
N VAL A 60 -5.99 18.72 4.34
CA VAL A 60 -7.30 18.83 4.98
C VAL A 60 -8.25 19.64 4.09
N PRO A 61 -9.05 18.96 3.24
CA PRO A 61 -10.12 19.59 2.49
C PRO A 61 -11.30 19.93 3.42
N VAL A 62 -11.77 21.18 3.34
CA VAL A 62 -12.87 21.73 4.14
C VAL A 62 -13.90 22.37 3.22
N VAL A 63 -15.18 22.08 3.43
CA VAL A 63 -16.27 22.87 2.84
C VAL A 63 -16.88 23.80 3.87
N ALA A 64 -17.24 25.00 3.44
CA ALA A 64 -18.01 25.96 4.23
C ALA A 64 -19.43 26.10 3.65
N ARG A 65 -20.44 25.87 4.50
CA ARG A 65 -21.86 25.96 4.15
C ARG A 65 -22.61 26.95 5.01
N ARG A 66 -23.59 27.65 4.44
CA ARG A 66 -24.51 28.55 5.17
C ARG A 66 -25.61 27.82 5.97
N SER A 67 -25.79 26.53 5.69
CA SER A 67 -26.76 25.68 6.39
C SER A 67 -26.11 24.35 6.75
N PRO A 68 -26.55 23.67 7.82
CA PRO A 68 -26.02 22.36 8.18
C PRO A 68 -26.12 21.36 7.01
N LEU A 69 -25.07 20.53 6.84
CA LEU A 69 -25.07 19.43 5.89
C LEU A 69 -25.91 18.26 6.45
N PRO A 70 -27.01 17.84 5.79
CA PRO A 70 -27.79 16.71 6.25
C PRO A 70 -26.95 15.43 6.35
N GLY A 71 -26.94 14.79 7.52
CA GLY A 71 -26.13 13.59 7.77
C GLY A 71 -24.62 13.84 7.90
N GLY A 72 -24.20 15.11 7.97
CA GLY A 72 -22.80 15.53 8.04
C GLY A 72 -22.18 15.50 9.45
N ASP A 73 -22.87 14.96 10.47
CA ASP A 73 -22.44 15.05 11.87
C ASP A 73 -21.04 14.46 12.11
N ALA A 74 -20.73 13.33 11.48
CA ALA A 74 -19.42 12.69 11.59
C ALA A 74 -18.29 13.49 10.91
N ALA A 75 -18.65 14.34 9.94
CA ALA A 75 -17.73 15.18 9.18
C ALA A 75 -17.65 16.62 9.73
N PHE A 76 -18.45 16.96 10.74
CA PHE A 76 -18.51 18.33 11.26
C PHE A 76 -17.22 18.71 11.99
N ILE A 77 -16.60 19.79 11.52
CA ILE A 77 -15.36 20.34 12.08
C ILE A 77 -15.69 21.39 13.14
N GLY A 78 -16.60 22.31 12.81
CA GLY A 78 -16.98 23.43 13.66
C GLY A 78 -17.78 24.48 12.90
N SER A 79 -17.99 25.63 13.53
CA SER A 79 -18.66 26.78 12.91
C SER A 79 -17.83 28.04 13.08
N ALA A 80 -17.83 28.90 12.06
CA ALA A 80 -17.16 30.20 12.06
C ALA A 80 -17.91 31.15 11.12
N ASP A 81 -18.08 32.42 11.52
CA ASP A 81 -18.70 33.47 10.67
C ASP A 81 -20.05 33.06 10.03
N ASP A 82 -20.95 32.47 10.82
CA ASP A 82 -22.25 31.91 10.38
C ASP A 82 -22.16 30.79 9.33
N LEU A 83 -20.98 30.19 9.17
CA LEU A 83 -20.73 29.03 8.31
C LEU A 83 -20.54 27.77 9.15
N TYR A 84 -21.01 26.66 8.61
CA TYR A 84 -20.76 25.30 9.09
C TYR A 84 -19.63 24.71 8.27
N LEU A 85 -18.58 24.25 8.97
CA LEU A 85 -17.39 23.69 8.37
C LEU A 85 -17.44 22.17 8.47
N TYR A 86 -17.24 21.50 7.34
CA TYR A 86 -17.22 20.05 7.26
C TYR A 86 -15.97 19.54 6.54
N ASP A 87 -15.56 18.33 6.87
CA ASP A 87 -14.56 17.58 6.13
C ASP A 87 -15.07 17.30 4.71
N ALA A 88 -14.43 17.91 3.71
CA ALA A 88 -14.98 18.03 2.38
C ALA A 88 -15.27 16.70 1.66
N PRO A 89 -14.53 15.59 1.86
CA PRO A 89 -14.85 14.30 1.25
C PRO A 89 -16.28 13.80 1.51
N HIS A 90 -16.90 14.23 2.61
CA HIS A 90 -18.29 13.90 2.95
C HIS A 90 -19.32 14.81 2.28
N ASP A 91 -18.87 15.86 1.59
CA ASP A 91 -19.72 16.80 0.89
C ASP A 91 -19.92 16.40 -0.58
N PRO A 92 -21.17 16.24 -1.06
CA PRO A 92 -21.42 15.86 -2.45
C PRO A 92 -20.91 16.84 -3.50
N ALA A 93 -20.82 18.15 -3.18
CA ALA A 93 -20.31 19.15 -4.11
C ALA A 93 -18.79 19.00 -4.28
N TYR A 94 -18.06 18.90 -3.15
CA TYR A 94 -16.62 18.64 -3.18
C TYR A 94 -16.30 17.29 -3.83
N ALA A 95 -17.02 16.21 -3.48
CA ALA A 95 -16.77 14.89 -4.04
C ALA A 95 -16.90 14.91 -5.58
N ARG A 96 -17.92 15.57 -6.13
CA ARG A 96 -18.08 15.73 -7.58
C ARG A 96 -16.91 16.51 -8.19
N HIS A 97 -16.58 17.64 -7.61
CA HIS A 97 -15.49 18.49 -8.11
C HIS A 97 -14.12 17.78 -8.07
N LEU A 98 -13.81 17.08 -6.97
CA LEU A 98 -12.60 16.28 -6.86
C LEU A 98 -12.53 15.23 -7.97
N PHE A 99 -13.63 14.54 -8.27
CA PHE A 99 -13.67 13.56 -9.34
C PHE A 99 -13.49 14.17 -10.73
N GLU A 100 -14.01 15.39 -10.97
CA GLU A 100 -13.78 16.14 -12.20
C GLU A 100 -12.31 16.52 -12.39
N LEU A 101 -11.66 16.99 -11.32
CA LEU A 101 -10.20 17.25 -11.33
C LEU A 101 -9.41 15.96 -11.60
N LEU A 102 -9.78 14.85 -10.96
CA LEU A 102 -9.16 13.53 -11.18
C LEU A 102 -9.47 12.94 -12.56
N SER A 103 -10.45 13.48 -13.28
CA SER A 103 -10.87 12.99 -14.60
C SER A 103 -10.53 13.98 -15.73
N SER A 104 -9.63 14.92 -15.48
CA SER A 104 -9.20 15.91 -16.48
C SER A 104 -7.72 16.24 -16.34
N THR A 105 -7.14 16.75 -17.43
CA THR A 105 -5.86 17.47 -17.33
C THR A 105 -6.16 18.90 -16.88
N SER A 106 -5.75 19.25 -15.67
CA SER A 106 -6.08 20.53 -15.04
C SER A 106 -4.88 21.14 -14.34
N HIS A 107 -4.91 22.45 -14.15
CA HIS A 107 -3.95 23.17 -13.30
C HIS A 107 -4.72 24.11 -12.38
N VAL A 108 -4.36 24.13 -11.10
CA VAL A 108 -4.96 25.00 -10.09
C VAL A 108 -3.84 25.71 -9.33
N ASP A 109 -3.83 27.04 -9.44
CA ASP A 109 -2.98 27.91 -8.64
C ASP A 109 -3.64 28.22 -7.29
N GLY A 110 -2.92 27.93 -6.20
CA GLY A 110 -3.33 28.22 -4.84
C GLY A 110 -2.41 29.24 -4.16
N SER A 111 -2.65 29.47 -2.86
CA SER A 111 -1.69 30.17 -1.99
C SER A 111 -0.54 29.24 -1.67
N ASP A 112 0.64 29.55 -2.22
CA ASP A 112 1.90 28.80 -2.04
C ASP A 112 1.85 27.33 -2.51
N VAL A 113 0.76 26.91 -3.16
CA VAL A 113 0.55 25.55 -3.66
C VAL A 113 0.14 25.62 -5.12
N ALA A 114 0.72 24.76 -5.96
CA ALA A 114 0.23 24.50 -7.31
C ALA A 114 -0.23 23.05 -7.41
N VAL A 115 -1.35 22.79 -8.07
CA VAL A 115 -1.92 21.45 -8.24
C VAL A 115 -2.12 21.14 -9.71
N ASP A 116 -1.61 19.99 -10.14
CA ASP A 116 -1.76 19.46 -11.48
C ASP A 116 -2.61 18.18 -11.44
N GLY A 117 -3.61 18.13 -12.33
CA GLY A 117 -4.43 16.96 -12.58
C GLY A 117 -3.92 16.19 -13.80
N THR A 118 -3.74 14.89 -13.64
CA THR A 118 -3.34 13.97 -14.72
C THR A 118 -4.47 13.00 -15.00
N LEU A 119 -4.93 12.98 -16.26
CA LEU A 119 -5.90 12.03 -16.77
C LEU A 119 -5.18 10.84 -17.44
N HIS A 120 -5.49 9.62 -17.02
CA HIS A 120 -5.06 8.39 -17.68
C HIS A 120 -6.19 7.77 -18.52
N VAL A 121 -7.37 7.59 -17.92
CA VAL A 121 -8.55 7.00 -18.56
C VAL A 121 -9.81 7.78 -18.15
N ALA A 122 -10.65 8.14 -19.11
CA ALA A 122 -11.90 8.83 -18.82
C ALA A 122 -12.89 7.93 -18.06
N ALA A 123 -13.22 8.32 -16.82
CA ALA A 123 -14.05 7.52 -15.92
C ALA A 123 -15.57 7.72 -16.08
N GLY A 124 -15.99 8.73 -16.83
CA GLY A 124 -17.39 9.13 -16.99
C GLY A 124 -17.81 10.25 -16.04
N THR A 125 -19.10 10.35 -15.73
CA THR A 125 -19.70 11.41 -14.92
C THR A 125 -20.29 10.86 -13.63
N VAL A 126 -20.00 11.51 -12.51
CA VAL A 126 -20.51 11.16 -11.18
C VAL A 126 -22.01 11.41 -11.08
N THR A 127 -22.75 10.40 -10.66
CA THR A 127 -24.16 10.49 -10.31
C THR A 127 -24.39 10.51 -8.80
N ARG A 128 -23.56 9.79 -8.05
CA ARG A 128 -23.62 9.69 -6.58
C ARG A 128 -22.22 9.46 -6.02
N SER A 129 -22.00 9.89 -4.77
CA SER A 129 -20.79 9.60 -4.01
C SER A 129 -21.13 9.16 -2.59
N ARG A 130 -20.22 8.41 -1.95
CA ARG A 130 -20.23 8.09 -0.53
C ARG A 130 -18.81 7.85 -0.02
N VAL A 131 -18.53 8.24 1.22
CA VAL A 131 -17.24 7.95 1.86
C VAL A 131 -17.22 6.50 2.37
N LEU A 132 -16.11 5.81 2.16
CA LEU A 132 -15.86 4.49 2.72
C LEU A 132 -15.49 4.63 4.20
N SER A 133 -16.24 3.96 5.08
CA SER A 133 -15.98 4.00 6.51
C SER A 133 -14.93 2.97 6.91
N GLY A 134 -14.06 3.32 7.87
CA GLY A 134 -13.17 2.36 8.53
C GLY A 134 -11.69 2.47 8.16
N GLU A 135 -11.35 3.28 7.17
CA GLU A 135 -9.96 3.51 6.76
C GLU A 135 -9.08 4.13 7.85
N GLN A 136 -7.78 3.80 7.79
CA GLN A 136 -6.83 4.18 8.84
C GLN A 136 -5.90 5.33 8.46
N SER A 137 -5.45 5.43 7.20
CA SER A 137 -4.43 6.40 6.77
C SER A 137 -4.96 7.48 5.83
N ASN A 138 -6.08 7.22 5.15
CA ASN A 138 -6.61 8.06 4.07
C ASN A 138 -8.14 8.20 4.18
N THR A 139 -8.74 8.94 3.26
CA THR A 139 -10.20 8.99 3.09
C THR A 139 -10.55 8.62 1.66
N SER A 140 -11.29 7.53 1.46
CA SER A 140 -11.73 7.08 0.15
C SER A 140 -13.20 7.41 -0.08
N ILE A 141 -13.49 7.86 -1.30
CA ILE A 141 -14.83 8.19 -1.77
C ILE A 141 -15.15 7.22 -2.90
N ILE A 142 -16.26 6.50 -2.78
CA ILE A 142 -16.78 5.65 -3.85
C ILE A 142 -17.84 6.42 -4.61
N TYR A 143 -17.73 6.39 -5.94
CA TYR A 143 -18.59 7.08 -6.89
C TYR A 143 -19.39 6.07 -7.70
N ASP A 144 -20.67 6.37 -7.91
CA ASP A 144 -21.45 5.75 -8.98
C ASP A 144 -21.31 6.65 -10.21
N VAL A 145 -20.82 6.07 -11.31
CA VAL A 145 -20.46 6.80 -12.53
C VAL A 145 -21.26 6.28 -13.72
N THR A 146 -21.51 7.17 -14.69
CA THR A 146 -22.21 6.84 -15.94
C THR A 146 -21.46 7.40 -17.13
N GLY A 147 -21.64 6.80 -18.31
CA GLY A 147 -20.95 7.22 -19.54
C GLY A 147 -19.44 6.92 -19.55
N GLY A 148 -18.95 6.14 -18.59
CA GLY A 148 -17.57 5.66 -18.51
C GLY A 148 -17.45 4.14 -18.71
N PRO A 149 -16.23 3.59 -18.59
CA PRO A 149 -15.95 2.16 -18.80
C PRO A 149 -16.38 1.28 -17.63
N VAL A 150 -16.76 1.87 -16.48
CA VAL A 150 -17.15 1.17 -15.26
C VAL A 150 -18.42 1.79 -14.69
N GLU A 151 -19.09 1.08 -13.79
CA GLU A 151 -20.26 1.59 -13.05
C GLU A 151 -19.87 2.25 -11.72
N HIS A 152 -18.74 1.82 -11.15
CA HIS A 152 -18.25 2.31 -9.87
C HIS A 152 -16.77 2.68 -9.93
N ALA A 153 -16.43 3.84 -9.38
CA ALA A 153 -15.07 4.30 -9.20
C ALA A 153 -14.79 4.57 -7.71
N ILE A 154 -13.53 4.60 -7.33
CA ILE A 154 -13.09 5.00 -6.00
C ILE A 154 -11.95 6.01 -6.13
N ALA A 155 -11.99 7.08 -5.33
CA ALA A 155 -10.87 8.00 -5.19
C ALA A 155 -10.34 7.97 -3.76
N LYS A 156 -9.04 7.83 -3.61
CA LYS A 156 -8.32 7.90 -2.33
C LYS A 156 -7.78 9.32 -2.17
N VAL A 157 -8.21 10.00 -1.11
CA VAL A 157 -7.69 11.31 -0.69
C VAL A 157 -6.59 11.06 0.34
N PHE A 158 -5.35 11.38 -0.02
CA PHE A 158 -4.22 11.24 0.87
C PHE A 158 -4.31 12.28 1.98
N ARG A 159 -4.27 11.83 3.24
CA ARG A 159 -4.35 12.73 4.41
C ARG A 159 -2.99 13.13 4.90
N VAL A 160 -2.04 12.21 4.91
CA VAL A 160 -0.63 12.50 5.18
C VAL A 160 0.08 12.65 3.84
N LEU A 161 0.78 13.77 3.66
CA LEU A 161 1.52 14.05 2.44
C LEU A 161 3.01 13.75 2.64
N HIS A 162 3.61 13.21 1.58
CA HIS A 162 5.04 12.95 1.52
C HIS A 162 5.63 13.60 0.28
N HIS A 163 6.90 13.99 0.38
CA HIS A 163 7.66 14.42 -0.79
C HIS A 163 8.00 13.21 -1.67
N GLY A 164 7.79 13.37 -2.97
CA GLY A 164 8.06 12.39 -4.02
C GLY A 164 6.81 11.67 -4.50
N ASP A 165 7.01 10.88 -5.55
CA ASP A 165 5.95 10.09 -6.15
C ASP A 165 5.47 8.98 -5.20
N ASN A 166 4.16 8.77 -5.18
CA ASN A 166 3.55 7.68 -4.46
C ASN A 166 3.54 6.45 -5.39
N PRO A 167 4.19 5.33 -5.00
CA PRO A 167 4.23 4.13 -5.83
C PRO A 167 2.84 3.52 -6.06
N ASP A 168 1.87 3.73 -5.15
CA ASP A 168 0.48 3.30 -5.34
C ASP A 168 -0.16 3.99 -6.55
N VAL A 169 0.21 5.25 -6.80
CA VAL A 169 -0.29 6.02 -7.94
C VAL A 169 0.50 5.67 -9.21
N THR A 170 1.83 5.82 -9.16
CA THR A 170 2.66 5.69 -10.36
C THR A 170 2.73 4.26 -10.89
N THR A 171 2.74 3.25 -10.01
CA THR A 171 2.80 1.84 -10.41
C THR A 171 1.48 1.39 -11.02
N GLN A 172 0.35 1.77 -10.43
CA GLN A 172 -0.97 1.42 -10.97
C GLN A 172 -1.29 2.16 -12.27
N ALA A 173 -0.88 3.43 -12.38
CA ALA A 173 -0.96 4.18 -13.64
C ALA A 173 -0.19 3.48 -14.75
N ALA A 174 1.08 3.10 -14.51
CA ALA A 174 1.90 2.38 -15.48
C ALA A 174 1.30 1.02 -15.87
N LEU A 175 0.70 0.29 -14.92
CA LEU A 175 0.01 -0.97 -15.21
C LEU A 175 -1.23 -0.76 -16.09
N THR A 176 -2.00 0.29 -15.81
CA THR A 176 -3.17 0.68 -16.60
C THR A 176 -2.77 1.06 -18.03
N GLU A 177 -1.75 1.92 -18.18
CA GLU A 177 -1.19 2.31 -19.48
C GLU A 177 -0.60 1.11 -20.23
N GLY A 178 -0.05 0.14 -19.51
CA GLY A 178 0.40 -1.14 -20.04
C GLY A 178 -0.70 -2.13 -20.41
N GLY A 179 -1.99 -1.76 -20.23
CA GLY A 179 -3.14 -2.58 -20.57
C GLY A 179 -3.37 -3.78 -19.63
N SER A 180 -2.84 -3.73 -18.40
CA SER A 180 -3.03 -4.81 -17.43
C SER A 180 -4.49 -4.92 -17.02
N THR A 181 -5.03 -6.13 -17.07
CA THR A 181 -6.35 -6.47 -16.52
C THR A 181 -6.26 -7.00 -15.09
N ARG A 182 -5.05 -7.05 -14.51
CA ARG A 182 -4.75 -7.60 -13.18
C ARG A 182 -4.65 -6.53 -12.09
N VAL A 183 -5.01 -5.30 -12.40
CA VAL A 183 -5.18 -4.19 -11.44
C VAL A 183 -6.48 -3.45 -11.75
N PRO A 184 -7.06 -2.71 -10.79
CA PRO A 184 -8.12 -1.75 -11.10
C PRO A 184 -7.61 -0.72 -12.11
N THR A 185 -8.45 -0.34 -13.07
CA THR A 185 -8.10 0.72 -14.03
C THR A 185 -7.92 2.05 -13.31
N THR A 186 -6.75 2.66 -13.41
CA THR A 186 -6.48 4.02 -12.91
C THR A 186 -7.11 5.05 -13.85
N PHE A 187 -7.87 5.99 -13.29
CA PHE A 187 -8.51 7.05 -14.08
C PHE A 187 -7.68 8.34 -14.10
N GLY A 188 -7.14 8.74 -12.96
CA GLY A 188 -6.33 9.94 -12.85
C GLY A 188 -5.85 10.22 -11.44
N SER A 189 -4.97 11.20 -11.32
CA SER A 189 -4.35 11.61 -10.06
C SER A 189 -4.17 13.12 -9.96
N LEU A 190 -4.12 13.63 -8.73
CA LEU A 190 -3.74 14.99 -8.41
C LEU A 190 -2.37 14.99 -7.77
N HIS A 191 -1.49 15.83 -8.29
CA HIS A 191 -0.14 16.06 -7.79
C HIS A 191 0.00 17.53 -7.42
N ALA A 192 0.67 17.82 -6.32
CA ALA A 192 0.87 19.19 -5.85
C ALA A 192 2.34 19.49 -5.61
N THR A 193 2.65 20.78 -5.67
CA THR A 193 3.95 21.36 -5.30
C THR A 193 3.73 22.40 -4.20
N TRP A 194 4.55 22.39 -3.16
CA TRP A 194 4.44 23.29 -2.00
C TRP A 194 5.82 23.65 -1.42
N PRO A 195 5.93 24.68 -0.55
CA PRO A 195 7.21 25.11 0.00
C PRO A 195 7.69 24.13 1.07
N ASP A 196 8.97 23.76 0.99
CA ASP A 196 9.65 22.95 2.02
C ASP A 196 11.08 23.46 2.19
N PRO A 197 11.32 24.40 3.13
CA PRO A 197 12.64 24.97 3.37
C PRO A 197 13.71 23.96 3.81
N GLY A 198 13.29 22.77 4.25
CA GLY A 198 14.21 21.69 4.63
C GLY A 198 14.77 20.90 3.45
N ARG A 199 14.27 21.15 2.23
CA ARG A 199 14.68 20.48 1.00
C ARG A 199 15.65 21.33 0.19
N ASP A 200 16.52 20.66 -0.56
CA ASP A 200 17.29 21.30 -1.62
C ASP A 200 16.33 21.93 -2.65
N GLY A 201 16.47 23.23 -2.88
CA GLY A 201 15.56 24.00 -3.73
C GLY A 201 14.33 24.58 -3.03
N GLY A 202 14.11 24.29 -1.73
CA GLY A 202 13.06 24.93 -0.92
C GLY A 202 11.63 24.50 -1.27
N VAL A 203 11.47 23.44 -2.07
CA VAL A 203 10.19 23.00 -2.62
C VAL A 203 10.06 21.48 -2.48
N ALA A 204 8.86 21.03 -2.15
CA ALA A 204 8.47 19.63 -2.18
C ALA A 204 7.27 19.43 -3.11
N SER A 205 7.06 18.19 -3.54
CA SER A 205 5.93 17.81 -4.36
C SER A 205 5.46 16.40 -4.01
N GLY A 206 4.22 16.06 -4.34
CA GLY A 206 3.67 14.72 -4.08
C GLY A 206 2.17 14.65 -4.39
N HIS A 207 1.59 13.45 -4.28
CA HIS A 207 0.20 13.22 -4.66
C HIS A 207 -0.78 13.62 -3.56
N LEU A 208 -1.87 14.28 -3.97
CA LEU A 208 -2.98 14.68 -3.10
C LEU A 208 -4.13 13.68 -3.12
N ALA A 209 -4.42 13.11 -4.29
CA ALA A 209 -5.47 12.14 -4.47
C ALA A 209 -5.21 11.30 -5.73
N PHE A 210 -5.83 10.13 -5.80
CA PHE A 210 -5.89 9.35 -7.03
C PHE A 210 -7.22 8.63 -7.16
N SER A 211 -7.62 8.28 -8.38
CA SER A 211 -8.85 7.55 -8.66
C SER A 211 -8.62 6.32 -9.53
N GLN A 212 -9.43 5.30 -9.26
CA GLN A 212 -9.40 4.03 -9.97
C GLN A 212 -10.77 3.35 -9.97
N GLU A 213 -10.89 2.27 -10.73
CA GLU A 213 -12.05 1.38 -10.72
C GLU A 213 -12.33 0.83 -9.32
N PHE A 214 -13.61 0.82 -8.93
CA PHE A 214 -14.06 0.11 -7.73
C PHE A 214 -14.62 -1.26 -8.11
N LEU A 215 -13.92 -2.32 -7.72
CA LEU A 215 -14.26 -3.70 -8.09
C LEU A 215 -15.38 -4.27 -7.20
N ALA A 216 -16.61 -3.79 -7.42
CA ALA A 216 -17.79 -4.23 -6.69
C ALA A 216 -18.01 -5.76 -6.79
N GLY A 217 -18.35 -6.39 -5.66
CA GLY A 217 -18.61 -7.82 -5.59
C GLY A 217 -17.36 -8.70 -5.58
N SER A 218 -16.17 -8.12 -5.50
CA SER A 218 -14.93 -8.88 -5.37
C SER A 218 -14.71 -9.34 -3.92
N GLU A 219 -14.07 -10.49 -3.76
CA GLU A 219 -13.77 -11.08 -2.46
C GLU A 219 -12.29 -10.91 -2.10
N ASP A 220 -12.02 -10.64 -0.83
CA ASP A 220 -10.65 -10.55 -0.29
C ASP A 220 -9.95 -11.93 -0.37
N ALA A 221 -8.78 -12.00 -1.00
CA ALA A 221 -8.12 -13.29 -1.24
C ALA A 221 -7.68 -14.00 0.05
N TRP A 222 -7.36 -13.24 1.11
CA TRP A 222 -7.07 -13.83 2.42
C TRP A 222 -8.30 -14.52 2.97
N ARG A 223 -9.48 -13.89 2.88
CA ARG A 223 -10.75 -14.51 3.29
C ARG A 223 -11.08 -15.74 2.45
N VAL A 224 -10.95 -15.66 1.13
CA VAL A 224 -11.20 -16.78 0.22
C VAL A 224 -10.30 -17.98 0.57
N ALA A 225 -9.01 -17.73 0.79
CA ALA A 225 -8.04 -18.74 1.19
C ALA A 225 -8.36 -19.35 2.56
N LEU A 226 -8.69 -18.51 3.55
CA LEU A 226 -9.03 -18.94 4.91
C LEU A 226 -10.31 -19.78 4.92
N ASP A 227 -11.34 -19.40 4.17
CA ASP A 227 -12.60 -20.12 4.05
C ASP A 227 -12.40 -21.48 3.35
N ALA A 228 -11.57 -21.53 2.30
CA ALA A 228 -11.19 -22.79 1.64
C ALA A 228 -10.45 -23.74 2.60
N ALA A 229 -9.40 -23.24 3.27
CA ALA A 229 -8.61 -24.03 4.21
C ALA A 229 -9.44 -24.53 5.40
N SER A 230 -10.26 -23.66 6.00
CA SER A 230 -11.13 -24.01 7.14
C SER A 230 -12.17 -25.08 6.78
N ALA A 231 -12.65 -25.07 5.53
CA ALA A 231 -13.60 -26.06 5.01
C ALA A 231 -12.93 -27.34 4.48
N GLY A 232 -11.60 -27.46 4.55
CA GLY A 232 -10.87 -28.59 3.99
C GLY A 232 -10.92 -28.67 2.46
N ARG A 233 -11.23 -27.57 1.76
CA ARG A 233 -11.21 -27.48 0.31
C ARG A 233 -9.78 -27.18 -0.17
N GLY A 234 -9.35 -27.86 -1.23
CA GLY A 234 -8.09 -27.52 -1.91
C GLY A 234 -8.12 -26.10 -2.48
N PHE A 235 -6.93 -25.53 -2.71
CA PHE A 235 -6.75 -24.16 -3.21
C PHE A 235 -5.66 -24.07 -4.29
N THR A 236 -5.30 -25.20 -4.91
CA THR A 236 -4.18 -25.28 -5.85
C THR A 236 -4.48 -24.57 -7.17
N THR A 237 -5.71 -24.67 -7.69
CA THR A 237 -6.10 -23.95 -8.91
C THR A 237 -6.08 -22.44 -8.68
N GLU A 238 -6.69 -21.98 -7.60
CA GLU A 238 -6.72 -20.58 -7.23
C GLU A 238 -5.32 -20.01 -6.98
N ALA A 239 -4.46 -20.75 -6.26
CA ALA A 239 -3.08 -20.34 -6.03
C ALA A 239 -2.26 -20.30 -7.33
N HIS A 240 -2.44 -21.27 -8.23
CA HIS A 240 -1.81 -21.27 -9.55
C HIS A 240 -2.22 -20.03 -10.36
N ASP A 241 -3.51 -19.74 -10.44
CA ASP A 241 -4.02 -18.57 -11.17
C ASP A 241 -3.52 -17.26 -10.55
N LEU A 242 -3.32 -17.22 -9.23
CA LEU A 242 -2.72 -16.08 -8.56
C LEU A 242 -1.23 -15.93 -8.96
N GLY A 243 -0.50 -17.04 -9.08
CA GLY A 243 0.86 -17.06 -9.61
C GLY A 243 0.96 -16.48 -11.02
N VAL A 244 0.02 -16.86 -11.89
CA VAL A 244 -0.11 -16.29 -13.25
C VAL A 244 -0.36 -14.79 -13.19
N ALA A 245 -1.32 -14.34 -12.39
CA ALA A 245 -1.66 -12.92 -12.27
C ALA A 245 -0.47 -12.06 -11.80
N VAL A 246 0.31 -12.54 -10.83
CA VAL A 246 1.52 -11.84 -10.33
C VAL A 246 2.60 -11.77 -11.41
N ALA A 247 2.82 -12.86 -12.15
CA ALA A 247 3.77 -12.88 -13.26
C ALA A 247 3.39 -11.90 -14.39
N GLU A 248 2.10 -11.80 -14.75
CA GLU A 248 1.60 -10.85 -15.74
C GLU A 248 1.80 -9.38 -15.30
N VAL A 249 1.56 -9.09 -14.01
CA VAL A 249 1.84 -7.76 -13.41
C VAL A 249 3.32 -7.44 -13.51
N HIS A 250 4.20 -8.34 -13.05
CA HIS A 250 5.65 -8.18 -13.16
C HIS A 250 6.12 -7.95 -14.59
N ALA A 251 5.63 -8.74 -15.55
CA ALA A 251 5.98 -8.56 -16.95
C ALA A 251 5.54 -7.20 -17.48
N THR A 252 4.38 -6.69 -17.05
CA THR A 252 3.89 -5.38 -17.46
C THR A 252 4.71 -4.24 -16.85
N LEU A 253 5.06 -4.33 -15.57
CA LEU A 253 5.95 -3.37 -14.91
C LEU A 253 7.32 -3.33 -15.57
N ALA A 254 7.91 -4.48 -15.86
CA ALA A 254 9.20 -4.58 -16.55
C ALA A 254 9.18 -3.90 -17.93
N ARG A 255 8.07 -4.03 -18.67
CA ARG A 255 7.90 -3.39 -19.98
C ARG A 255 7.70 -1.87 -19.87
N GLN A 256 6.90 -1.42 -18.91
CA GLN A 256 6.49 0.00 -18.79
C GLN A 256 7.52 0.85 -18.08
N LEU A 257 8.12 0.34 -17.01
CA LEU A 257 9.05 1.06 -16.14
C LEU A 257 10.50 0.62 -16.31
N GLY A 258 10.74 -0.35 -17.21
CA GLY A 258 12.05 -0.90 -17.48
C GLY A 258 12.55 -1.83 -16.37
N THR A 259 13.79 -2.27 -16.57
CA THR A 259 14.54 -3.10 -15.64
C THR A 259 15.97 -2.57 -15.54
N VAL A 260 16.66 -2.85 -14.45
CA VAL A 260 18.06 -2.47 -14.24
C VAL A 260 18.91 -3.71 -13.92
N GLU A 261 20.19 -3.68 -14.29
CA GLU A 261 21.11 -4.73 -13.84
C GLU A 261 21.26 -4.66 -12.32
N ALA A 262 21.36 -5.81 -11.68
CA ALA A 262 21.70 -5.90 -10.26
C ALA A 262 23.22 -5.77 -10.11
N ASP A 263 23.70 -4.52 -10.09
CA ASP A 263 25.11 -4.25 -9.81
C ASP A 263 25.47 -4.57 -8.34
N GLN A 264 26.77 -4.56 -8.04
CA GLN A 264 27.26 -4.91 -6.72
C GLN A 264 26.73 -3.94 -5.64
N ASP A 265 26.56 -2.66 -5.96
CA ASP A 265 26.06 -1.65 -5.04
C ASP A 265 24.59 -1.93 -4.65
N ALA A 266 23.76 -2.35 -5.61
CA ALA A 266 22.38 -2.74 -5.36
C ALA A 266 22.29 -3.99 -4.48
N VAL A 267 23.11 -5.01 -4.77
CA VAL A 267 23.19 -6.25 -3.98
C VAL A 267 23.64 -5.94 -2.56
N ASP A 268 24.72 -5.18 -2.39
CA ASP A 268 25.27 -4.81 -1.10
C ASP A 268 24.27 -3.97 -0.29
N GLY A 269 23.59 -3.02 -0.93
CA GLY A 269 22.55 -2.21 -0.31
C GLY A 269 21.38 -3.05 0.23
N ALA A 270 20.93 -4.04 -0.53
CA ALA A 270 19.89 -4.97 -0.09
C ALA A 270 20.37 -5.80 1.11
N LEU A 271 21.57 -6.38 1.04
CA LEU A 271 22.14 -7.19 2.12
C LEU A 271 22.40 -6.38 3.39
N VAL A 272 22.84 -5.13 3.30
CA VAL A 272 22.97 -4.22 4.45
C VAL A 272 21.63 -4.03 5.14
N SER A 273 20.56 -3.82 4.38
CA SER A 273 19.20 -3.68 4.94
C SER A 273 18.75 -4.97 5.65
N MET A 274 18.95 -6.13 5.01
CA MET A 274 18.61 -7.45 5.58
C MET A 274 19.40 -7.73 6.87
N ARG A 275 20.70 -7.43 6.89
CA ARG A 275 21.59 -7.58 8.06
C ARG A 275 21.20 -6.68 9.22
N ARG A 276 20.85 -5.42 8.94
CA ARG A 276 20.31 -4.50 9.94
C ARG A 276 19.03 -5.06 10.55
N ARG A 277 18.14 -5.60 9.71
CA ARG A 277 16.86 -6.15 10.15
C ARG A 277 17.04 -7.36 11.07
N ILE A 278 17.91 -8.32 10.74
CA ILE A 278 18.20 -9.45 11.64
C ILE A 278 18.91 -9.00 12.93
N THR A 279 19.77 -7.98 12.87
CA THR A 279 20.39 -7.40 14.08
C THR A 279 19.34 -6.83 15.03
N THR A 280 18.33 -6.13 14.50
CA THR A 280 17.20 -5.64 15.29
C THR A 280 16.35 -6.80 15.81
N ALA A 281 15.98 -7.75 14.96
CA ALA A 281 15.13 -8.88 15.34
C ALA A 281 15.76 -9.72 16.45
N ALA A 282 17.06 -10.02 16.37
CA ALA A 282 17.77 -10.78 17.41
C ALA A 282 17.81 -10.09 18.78
N ARG A 283 17.62 -8.76 18.83
CA ARG A 283 17.52 -8.00 20.10
C ARG A 283 16.11 -7.96 20.64
N GLU A 284 15.11 -7.89 19.76
CA GLU A 284 13.70 -7.70 20.13
C GLU A 284 12.91 -9.01 20.27
N VAL A 285 13.37 -10.08 19.61
CA VAL A 285 12.71 -11.40 19.58
C VAL A 285 13.74 -12.46 19.99
N PRO A 286 13.78 -12.84 21.29
CA PRO A 286 14.76 -13.79 21.81
C PRO A 286 14.81 -15.13 21.07
N GLU A 287 13.69 -15.59 20.53
CA GLU A 287 13.55 -16.83 19.77
C GLU A 287 14.26 -16.79 18.40
N ILE A 288 14.47 -15.59 17.83
CA ILE A 288 15.20 -15.43 16.56
C ILE A 288 16.72 -15.42 16.79
N ALA A 289 17.18 -14.98 17.96
CA ALA A 289 18.61 -14.82 18.25
C ALA A 289 19.45 -16.08 18.00
N PRO A 290 19.03 -17.31 18.37
CA PRO A 290 19.76 -18.54 18.08
C PRO A 290 19.97 -18.82 16.58
N HIS A 291 19.14 -18.26 15.71
CA HIS A 291 19.19 -18.47 14.26
C HIS A 291 20.01 -17.40 13.52
N ALA A 292 20.43 -16.32 14.19
CA ALA A 292 21.06 -15.16 13.56
C ALA A 292 22.29 -15.53 12.71
N ASP A 293 23.22 -16.33 13.24
CA ASP A 293 24.42 -16.74 12.51
C ASP A 293 24.09 -17.57 11.27
N ALA A 294 23.06 -18.41 11.36
CA ALA A 294 22.65 -19.25 10.26
C ALA A 294 21.94 -18.44 9.16
N ILE A 295 21.12 -17.46 9.54
CA ILE A 295 20.52 -16.48 8.64
C ILE A 295 21.62 -15.67 7.93
N LEU A 296 22.62 -15.19 8.66
CA LEU A 296 23.74 -14.43 8.07
C LEU A 296 24.50 -15.26 7.02
N ARG A 297 24.70 -16.56 7.24
CA ARG A 297 25.30 -17.45 6.22
C ARG A 297 24.44 -17.57 4.97
N VAL A 298 23.11 -17.60 5.09
CA VAL A 298 22.21 -17.60 3.93
C VAL A 298 22.35 -16.28 3.17
N TYR A 299 22.44 -15.15 3.87
CA TYR A 299 22.64 -13.83 3.24
C TYR A 299 24.01 -13.70 2.58
N ASP A 300 25.08 -14.24 3.18
CA ASP A 300 26.41 -14.31 2.58
C ASP A 300 26.38 -15.12 1.28
N ALA A 301 25.73 -16.28 1.29
CA ALA A 301 25.57 -17.11 0.11
C ALA A 301 24.77 -16.38 -0.99
N ALA A 302 23.69 -15.69 -0.62
CA ALA A 302 22.89 -14.90 -1.55
C ALA A 302 23.69 -13.76 -2.20
N GLY A 303 24.59 -13.11 -1.47
CA GLY A 303 25.45 -12.05 -2.00
C GLY A 303 26.53 -12.52 -2.97
N ALA A 304 26.86 -13.81 -2.96
CA ALA A 304 27.83 -14.40 -3.89
C ALA A 304 27.19 -14.87 -5.21
N LEU A 305 25.86 -14.81 -5.33
CA LEU A 305 25.14 -15.23 -6.53
C LEU A 305 25.03 -14.10 -7.55
N THR A 306 24.89 -14.45 -8.82
CA THR A 306 24.44 -13.50 -9.84
C THR A 306 22.96 -13.24 -9.66
N TRP A 307 22.60 -12.01 -9.32
CA TRP A 307 21.21 -11.61 -9.18
C TRP A 307 20.58 -11.37 -10.55
N PRO A 308 19.31 -11.77 -10.76
CA PRO A 308 18.55 -11.34 -11.92
C PRO A 308 18.41 -9.81 -11.98
N ARG A 309 17.98 -9.31 -13.13
CA ARG A 309 17.65 -7.89 -13.30
C ARG A 309 16.58 -7.46 -12.30
N LEU A 310 16.75 -6.27 -11.73
CA LEU A 310 15.80 -5.64 -10.83
C LEU A 310 14.74 -4.91 -11.63
N GLN A 311 13.54 -4.78 -11.06
CA GLN A 311 12.41 -4.10 -11.68
C GLN A 311 11.52 -3.44 -10.64
N ARG A 312 10.57 -2.60 -11.06
CA ARG A 312 9.46 -2.21 -10.18
C ARG A 312 8.69 -3.48 -9.79
N ILE A 313 8.44 -3.65 -8.51
CA ILE A 313 7.64 -4.72 -7.92
C ILE A 313 6.51 -4.10 -7.09
N HIS A 314 5.59 -4.92 -6.59
CA HIS A 314 4.58 -4.49 -5.62
C HIS A 314 5.21 -4.09 -4.28
N GLY A 315 6.19 -4.87 -3.81
CA GLY A 315 7.00 -4.54 -2.64
C GLY A 315 6.38 -4.89 -1.29
N ASP A 316 5.08 -5.19 -1.21
CA ASP A 316 4.40 -5.70 0.00
C ASP A 316 3.30 -6.71 -0.36
N LEU A 317 3.60 -7.59 -1.33
CA LEU A 317 2.61 -8.52 -1.86
C LEU A 317 2.26 -9.62 -0.83
N HIS A 318 0.97 -9.75 -0.53
CA HIS A 318 0.39 -10.84 0.24
C HIS A 318 -1.10 -11.04 -0.14
N LEU A 319 -1.77 -12.07 0.39
CA LEU A 319 -3.17 -12.37 0.04
C LEU A 319 -4.12 -11.18 0.31
N GLY A 320 -3.92 -10.44 1.40
CA GLY A 320 -4.70 -9.21 1.67
C GLY A 320 -4.55 -8.09 0.62
N GLN A 321 -3.60 -8.18 -0.32
CA GLN A 321 -3.43 -7.24 -1.44
C GLN A 321 -3.95 -7.81 -2.78
N ALA A 322 -4.75 -8.87 -2.71
CA ALA A 322 -5.39 -9.46 -3.87
C ALA A 322 -6.91 -9.56 -3.66
N LEU A 323 -7.66 -9.29 -4.71
CA LEU A 323 -9.10 -9.49 -4.79
C LEU A 323 -9.43 -10.55 -5.83
N GLN A 324 -10.40 -11.42 -5.52
CA GLN A 324 -11.03 -12.30 -6.48
C GLN A 324 -12.17 -11.55 -7.17
N SER A 325 -11.92 -11.06 -8.38
CA SER A 325 -12.97 -10.48 -9.21
C SER A 325 -13.76 -11.59 -9.89
N PRO A 326 -15.11 -11.55 -9.88
CA PRO A 326 -15.93 -12.54 -10.58
C PRO A 326 -15.76 -12.49 -12.11
N THR A 327 -15.28 -11.37 -12.66
CA THR A 327 -15.13 -11.17 -14.11
C THR A 327 -13.69 -11.22 -14.58
N ARG A 328 -12.71 -10.87 -13.74
CA ARG A 328 -11.28 -10.81 -14.10
C ARG A 328 -10.40 -11.84 -13.41
N GLY A 329 -10.93 -12.60 -12.46
CA GLY A 329 -10.13 -13.44 -11.58
C GLY A 329 -9.29 -12.59 -10.63
N TRP A 330 -8.06 -13.03 -10.33
CA TRP A 330 -7.19 -12.32 -9.40
C TRP A 330 -6.79 -10.93 -9.90
N THR A 331 -7.00 -9.93 -9.05
CA THR A 331 -6.63 -8.53 -9.25
C THR A 331 -5.82 -8.05 -8.05
N LEU A 332 -4.67 -7.43 -8.29
CA LEU A 332 -3.78 -6.91 -7.24
C LEU A 332 -4.09 -5.44 -6.94
N LEU A 333 -3.87 -5.03 -5.69
CA LEU A 333 -4.14 -3.69 -5.17
C LEU A 333 -2.93 -3.17 -4.38
N ASP A 334 -2.98 -1.89 -3.98
CA ASP A 334 -2.14 -1.29 -2.93
C ASP A 334 -0.64 -1.43 -3.19
N PHE A 335 -0.16 -0.74 -4.23
CA PHE A 335 1.25 -0.74 -4.61
C PHE A 335 2.07 0.27 -3.78
N GLU A 336 1.64 0.57 -2.55
CA GLU A 336 2.34 1.48 -1.65
C GLU A 336 3.73 0.97 -1.23
N GLY A 337 3.97 -0.35 -1.30
CA GLY A 337 5.19 -1.01 -0.81
C GLY A 337 5.27 -1.12 0.72
N GLU A 338 6.33 -1.74 1.26
CA GLU A 338 6.44 -2.03 2.71
C GLU A 338 6.22 -0.76 3.57
N PRO A 339 5.23 -0.74 4.49
CA PRO A 339 4.90 0.44 5.29
C PRO A 339 6.06 1.03 6.10
N LEU A 340 6.99 0.18 6.56
CA LEU A 340 8.14 0.60 7.37
C LEU A 340 9.29 1.20 6.54
N ARG A 341 9.24 1.17 5.21
CA ARG A 341 10.24 1.82 4.35
C ARG A 341 9.88 3.29 4.09
N PRO A 342 10.87 4.20 4.04
CA PRO A 342 10.66 5.57 3.55
C PRO A 342 10.15 5.59 2.09
N MET A 343 9.30 6.55 1.74
CA MET A 343 8.70 6.67 0.40
C MET A 343 9.72 6.58 -0.76
N PRO A 344 10.88 7.27 -0.72
CA PRO A 344 11.87 7.19 -1.81
C PRO A 344 12.49 5.79 -1.98
N GLU A 345 12.45 4.95 -0.95
CA GLU A 345 12.94 3.57 -1.00
C GLU A 345 11.89 2.61 -1.55
N ARG A 346 10.59 2.91 -1.35
CA ARG A 346 9.47 2.08 -1.86
C ARG A 346 9.41 2.09 -3.38
N SER A 347 9.85 3.18 -3.99
CA SER A 347 9.98 3.34 -5.44
C SER A 347 11.34 2.90 -6.00
N ARG A 348 12.14 2.08 -5.32
CA ARG A 348 13.36 1.50 -5.93
C ARG A 348 13.08 0.17 -6.64
N PRO A 349 13.74 -0.12 -7.78
CA PRO A 349 13.70 -1.45 -8.37
C PRO A 349 14.24 -2.50 -7.38
N ASP A 350 13.63 -3.68 -7.37
CA ASP A 350 14.01 -4.82 -6.52
C ASP A 350 13.79 -6.14 -7.29
N LEU A 351 14.15 -7.26 -6.70
CA LEU A 351 13.93 -8.58 -7.29
C LEU A 351 12.46 -8.99 -7.19
N ALA A 352 11.90 -9.48 -8.30
CA ALA A 352 10.57 -10.09 -8.35
C ALA A 352 10.40 -11.23 -7.32
N LEU A 353 11.50 -11.87 -6.92
CA LEU A 353 11.52 -12.88 -5.87
C LEU A 353 11.04 -12.37 -4.50
N ARG A 354 11.15 -11.06 -4.21
CA ARG A 354 10.63 -10.47 -2.96
C ARG A 354 9.11 -10.58 -2.89
N ASP A 355 8.41 -10.28 -3.98
CA ASP A 355 6.96 -10.41 -4.06
C ASP A 355 6.51 -11.88 -4.00
N VAL A 356 7.24 -12.76 -4.70
CA VAL A 356 7.01 -14.21 -4.62
C VAL A 356 7.17 -14.70 -3.18
N ALA A 357 8.24 -14.29 -2.49
CA ALA A 357 8.47 -14.61 -1.08
C ALA A 357 7.33 -14.11 -0.19
N GLY A 358 6.85 -12.87 -0.39
CA GLY A 358 5.72 -12.29 0.33
C GLY A 358 4.44 -13.13 0.21
N MET A 359 4.08 -13.54 -1.00
CA MET A 359 2.91 -14.39 -1.21
C MET A 359 3.07 -15.79 -0.59
N LEU A 360 4.25 -16.39 -0.71
CA LEU A 360 4.56 -17.68 -0.10
C LEU A 360 4.45 -17.65 1.44
N ARG A 361 4.89 -16.56 2.07
CA ARG A 361 4.69 -16.31 3.49
C ARG A 361 3.21 -16.14 3.83
N SER A 362 2.43 -15.49 2.97
CA SER A 362 0.99 -15.29 3.20
C SER A 362 0.21 -16.60 3.30
N PHE A 363 0.55 -17.63 2.50
CA PHE A 363 -0.03 -18.97 2.65
C PHE A 363 0.33 -19.65 3.99
N ASP A 364 1.56 -19.47 4.48
CA ASP A 364 1.93 -19.97 5.80
C ASP A 364 1.14 -19.26 6.92
N TYR A 365 0.79 -17.99 6.73
CA TYR A 365 -0.05 -17.26 7.68
C TYR A 365 -1.49 -17.78 7.73
N VAL A 366 -2.06 -18.24 6.60
CA VAL A 366 -3.38 -18.91 6.60
C VAL A 366 -3.32 -20.14 7.51
N ALA A 367 -2.28 -20.98 7.33
CA ALA A 367 -2.10 -22.16 8.17
C ALA A 367 -1.86 -21.83 9.63
N GLY A 368 -1.00 -20.84 9.91
CA GLY A 368 -0.72 -20.37 11.26
C GLY A 368 -1.95 -19.80 11.97
N SER A 369 -2.81 -19.07 11.25
CA SER A 369 -4.06 -18.52 11.80
C SER A 369 -5.04 -19.62 12.20
N LEU A 370 -5.15 -20.69 11.40
CA LEU A 370 -6.01 -21.83 11.66
C LEU A 370 -5.48 -22.73 12.80
N ALA A 371 -4.16 -22.85 12.92
CA ALA A 371 -3.52 -23.57 14.02
C ALA A 371 -3.74 -22.90 15.40
N GLN A 372 -4.04 -21.60 15.42
CA GLN A 372 -4.37 -20.86 16.66
C GLN A 372 -5.85 -20.97 17.08
N GLN A 373 -6.72 -21.54 16.24
CA GLN A 373 -8.13 -21.72 16.61
C GLN A 373 -8.29 -22.73 17.75
N THR A 374 -9.47 -22.73 18.38
CA THR A 374 -9.84 -23.73 19.39
C THR A 374 -11.11 -24.46 18.93
N PRO A 375 -11.02 -25.74 18.53
CA PRO A 375 -9.80 -26.58 18.46
C PRO A 375 -8.84 -26.15 17.32
N PRO A 376 -7.52 -26.42 17.44
CA PRO A 376 -6.56 -26.15 16.38
C PRO A 376 -6.89 -26.92 15.10
N VAL A 377 -6.72 -26.26 13.95
CA VAL A 377 -6.88 -26.89 12.63
C VAL A 377 -5.53 -26.91 11.92
N ASP A 378 -4.95 -28.09 11.73
CA ASP A 378 -3.70 -28.26 10.99
C ASP A 378 -3.97 -28.31 9.48
N VAL A 379 -3.51 -27.28 8.78
CA VAL A 379 -3.59 -27.16 7.32
C VAL A 379 -2.20 -27.00 6.70
N GLY A 380 -1.16 -27.57 7.31
CA GLY A 380 0.21 -27.49 6.81
C GLY A 380 0.38 -28.05 5.39
N THR A 381 -0.27 -29.17 5.06
CA THR A 381 -0.26 -29.74 3.69
C THR A 381 -0.97 -28.80 2.70
N TRP A 382 -2.09 -28.19 3.10
CA TRP A 382 -2.80 -27.23 2.25
C TRP A 382 -1.90 -26.03 1.88
N ALA A 383 -1.18 -25.49 2.86
CA ALA A 383 -0.26 -24.37 2.61
C ALA A 383 0.91 -24.80 1.73
N HIS A 384 1.45 -26.00 1.92
CA HIS A 384 2.49 -26.56 1.05
C HIS A 384 2.03 -26.66 -0.40
N ASP A 385 0.85 -27.23 -0.64
CA ASP A 385 0.29 -27.44 -1.97
C ASP A 385 -0.06 -26.11 -2.65
N ALA A 386 -0.63 -25.15 -1.92
CA ALA A 386 -0.91 -23.80 -2.43
C ALA A 386 0.38 -23.07 -2.82
N ARG A 387 1.43 -23.16 -1.98
CA ARG A 387 2.75 -22.59 -2.28
C ARG A 387 3.35 -23.18 -3.56
N ALA A 388 3.29 -24.51 -3.72
CA ALA A 388 3.79 -25.19 -4.90
C ALA A 388 3.05 -24.74 -6.17
N ALA A 389 1.71 -24.74 -6.11
CA ALA A 389 0.86 -24.37 -7.23
C ALA A 389 1.03 -22.89 -7.64
N PHE A 390 1.16 -21.98 -6.67
CA PHE A 390 1.48 -20.57 -6.93
C PHE A 390 2.79 -20.42 -7.72
N VAL A 391 3.85 -21.13 -7.29
CA VAL A 391 5.12 -21.11 -8.01
C VAL A 391 4.97 -21.73 -9.40
N ASP A 392 4.23 -22.83 -9.57
CA ASP A 392 3.97 -23.41 -10.89
C ASP A 392 3.32 -22.38 -11.84
N GLY A 393 2.28 -21.69 -11.38
CA GLY A 393 1.60 -20.67 -12.17
C GLY A 393 2.49 -19.48 -12.52
N TYR A 394 3.28 -19.02 -11.54
CA TYR A 394 4.25 -17.94 -11.78
C TYR A 394 5.30 -18.34 -12.83
N VAL A 395 5.87 -19.55 -12.73
CA VAL A 395 6.86 -20.06 -13.69
C VAL A 395 6.23 -20.24 -15.08
N ALA A 396 5.04 -20.81 -15.14
CA ALA A 396 4.33 -21.05 -16.40
C ALA A 396 4.06 -19.74 -17.17
N SER A 397 3.69 -18.67 -16.46
CA SER A 397 3.38 -17.38 -17.08
C SER A 397 4.62 -16.51 -17.35
N SER A 398 5.62 -16.53 -16.46
CA SER A 398 6.81 -15.69 -16.62
C SER A 398 7.89 -16.31 -17.52
N GLY A 399 7.88 -17.63 -17.69
CA GLY A 399 8.96 -18.38 -18.33
C GLY A 399 10.26 -18.42 -17.51
N VAL A 400 10.26 -17.86 -16.30
CA VAL A 400 11.42 -17.83 -15.39
C VAL A 400 11.22 -18.86 -14.29
N ASP A 401 12.08 -19.88 -14.27
CA ASP A 401 12.06 -20.86 -13.19
C ASP A 401 12.66 -20.29 -11.90
N VAL A 402 11.82 -19.73 -11.04
CA VAL A 402 12.22 -19.20 -9.73
C VAL A 402 12.75 -20.30 -8.78
N ARG A 403 12.50 -21.58 -9.08
CA ARG A 403 13.04 -22.72 -8.30
C ARG A 403 14.53 -22.89 -8.55
N ALA A 404 15.00 -22.56 -9.75
CA ALA A 404 16.43 -22.51 -10.06
C ALA A 404 17.17 -21.42 -9.26
N GLN A 405 16.43 -20.44 -8.73
CA GLN A 405 16.95 -19.33 -7.91
C GLN A 405 16.69 -19.55 -6.41
N ARG A 406 16.60 -20.81 -5.99
CA ARG A 406 16.16 -21.21 -4.65
C ARG A 406 16.88 -20.49 -3.52
N ALA A 407 18.20 -20.35 -3.62
CA ALA A 407 19.01 -19.72 -2.60
C ALA A 407 18.66 -18.23 -2.40
N LEU A 408 18.37 -17.50 -3.49
CA LEU A 408 17.88 -16.12 -3.40
C LEU A 408 16.47 -16.08 -2.82
N LEU A 409 15.57 -16.95 -3.30
CA LEU A 409 14.19 -17.00 -2.81
C LEU A 409 14.13 -17.30 -1.30
N ASP A 410 14.92 -18.27 -0.82
CA ASP A 410 14.99 -18.58 0.61
C ASP A 410 15.56 -17.38 1.41
N ALA A 411 16.54 -16.64 0.87
CA ALA A 411 17.03 -15.43 1.52
C ALA A 411 15.96 -14.34 1.68
N PHE A 412 15.14 -14.11 0.66
CA PHE A 412 14.03 -13.15 0.73
C PHE A 412 12.86 -13.64 1.60
N GLU A 413 12.53 -14.93 1.59
CA GLU A 413 11.54 -15.50 2.52
C GLU A 413 12.00 -15.39 3.98
N ILE A 414 13.28 -15.63 4.27
CA ILE A 414 13.85 -15.43 5.61
C ILE A 414 13.78 -13.96 6.00
N ASP A 415 14.18 -13.05 5.12
CA ASP A 415 14.14 -11.61 5.38
C ASP A 415 12.72 -11.12 5.71
N LYS A 416 11.72 -11.63 4.97
CA LYS A 416 10.31 -11.35 5.23
C LYS A 416 9.84 -11.95 6.56
N ALA A 417 10.25 -13.18 6.90
CA ALA A 417 9.92 -13.80 8.19
C ALA A 417 10.57 -13.06 9.38
N VAL A 418 11.79 -12.55 9.22
CA VAL A 418 12.49 -11.73 10.23
C VAL A 418 11.77 -10.38 10.42
N TYR A 419 11.33 -9.75 9.33
CA TYR A 419 10.48 -8.55 9.38
C TYR A 419 9.19 -8.82 10.15
N GLU A 420 8.50 -9.91 9.79
CA GLU A 420 7.26 -10.35 10.42
C GLU A 420 7.44 -10.58 11.92
N ALA A 421 8.52 -11.23 12.35
CA ALA A 421 8.79 -11.47 13.77
C ALA A 421 8.85 -10.16 14.59
N ILE A 422 9.51 -9.11 14.07
CA ILE A 422 9.53 -7.78 14.70
C ILE A 422 8.12 -7.17 14.72
N TYR A 423 7.37 -7.31 13.64
CA TYR A 423 6.03 -6.75 13.55
C TYR A 423 5.07 -7.43 14.52
N GLU A 424 5.05 -8.77 14.58
CA GLU A 424 4.17 -9.52 15.46
C GLU A 424 4.53 -9.31 16.93
N SER A 425 5.82 -9.26 17.29
CA SER A 425 6.23 -9.03 18.68
C SER A 425 5.71 -7.71 19.24
N ARG A 426 5.56 -6.69 18.38
CA ARG A 426 5.07 -5.36 18.76
C ARG A 426 3.56 -5.22 18.71
N ASN A 427 2.88 -5.92 17.80
CA ASN A 427 1.47 -5.66 17.49
C ASN A 427 0.53 -6.83 17.77
N ARG A 428 1.00 -8.07 17.61
CA ARG A 428 0.22 -9.31 17.78
C ARG A 428 1.10 -10.43 18.38
N PRO A 429 1.51 -10.33 19.65
CA PRO A 429 2.46 -11.29 20.24
C PRO A 429 2.02 -12.76 20.11
N ASP A 430 0.72 -13.04 20.13
CA ASP A 430 0.17 -14.38 19.96
C ASP A 430 0.48 -15.01 18.58
N TRP A 431 0.85 -14.20 17.58
CA TRP A 431 1.14 -14.63 16.22
C TRP A 431 2.62 -14.89 15.96
N ILE A 432 3.49 -14.62 16.93
CA ILE A 432 4.95 -14.67 16.75
C ILE A 432 5.49 -16.06 16.38
N GLY A 433 4.78 -17.13 16.76
CA GLY A 433 5.16 -18.50 16.41
C GLY A 433 5.20 -18.76 14.90
N ILE A 434 4.39 -18.05 14.11
CA ILE A 434 4.29 -18.22 12.65
C ILE A 434 5.61 -17.82 11.95
N PRO A 435 6.16 -16.60 12.14
CA PRO A 435 7.45 -16.24 11.55
C PRO A 435 8.63 -17.03 12.14
N ILE A 436 8.61 -17.41 13.43
CA ILE A 436 9.68 -18.22 14.03
C ILE A 436 9.78 -19.59 13.35
N ALA A 437 8.67 -20.32 13.24
CA ALA A 437 8.65 -21.63 12.60
C ALA A 437 9.09 -21.56 11.12
N ALA A 438 8.80 -20.46 10.44
CA ALA A 438 9.26 -20.22 9.08
C ALA A 438 10.79 -20.07 9.02
N VAL A 439 11.38 -19.25 9.89
CA VAL A 439 12.83 -19.06 10.00
C VAL A 439 13.53 -20.38 10.28
N GLU A 440 13.06 -21.17 11.26
CA GLU A 440 13.61 -22.49 11.59
C GLU A 440 13.64 -23.42 10.36
N ARG A 441 12.50 -23.55 9.68
CA ARG A 441 12.32 -24.38 8.49
C ARG A 441 13.22 -23.92 7.33
N LEU A 442 13.29 -22.61 7.08
CA LEU A 442 14.06 -22.00 6.00
C LEU A 442 15.57 -22.17 6.24
N VAL A 443 16.05 -21.85 7.44
CA VAL A 443 17.46 -21.99 7.82
C VAL A 443 17.90 -23.45 7.78
N ALA A 444 17.08 -24.38 8.28
CA ALA A 444 17.41 -25.81 8.25
C ALA A 444 17.52 -26.34 6.83
N ARG A 445 16.64 -25.90 5.93
CA ARG A 445 16.66 -26.27 4.51
C ARG A 445 17.85 -25.66 3.75
N SER A 446 18.23 -24.43 4.08
CA SER A 446 19.35 -23.73 3.45
C SER A 446 20.71 -24.09 4.05
N ALA A 447 20.74 -24.95 5.07
CA ALA A 447 21.99 -25.48 5.59
C ALA A 447 22.71 -26.28 4.48
N PRO A 448 24.03 -26.09 4.30
CA PRO A 448 24.77 -26.92 3.36
C PRO A 448 24.58 -28.40 3.75
N ALA A 449 24.31 -29.25 2.77
CA ALA A 449 24.26 -30.69 3.00
C ALA A 449 25.54 -31.11 3.73
N ALA A 450 25.41 -31.75 4.90
CA ALA A 450 26.55 -32.27 5.62
C ALA A 450 27.34 -33.16 4.65
N GLY A 451 28.57 -32.76 4.32
CA GLY A 451 29.39 -33.45 3.34
C GLY A 451 29.57 -34.91 3.72
N ASN A 452 29.26 -35.80 2.77
CA ASN A 452 29.80 -37.15 2.75
C ASN A 452 31.11 -37.16 1.97
#